data_AF-A0A1V4YIC5-F1
#
_entry.id   AF-A0A1V4YIC5-F1
#
_cell.length_a   1.000
_cell.length_b   1.000
_cell.length_c   1.000
_cell.angle_alpha   90.00
_cell.angle_beta   90.00
_cell.angle_gamma   90.00
#
_symmetry.space_group_name_H-M   'P 1'
#
loop_
_entity.id
_entity.type
_entity.pdbx_description
1 polymer ?
#
loop_
_entity_poly.entity_id
_entity_poly.type
_entity_poly.pdbx_seq_one_letter_code
_entity_poly.pdbx_strand_id
1 'polypeptide(L)'
;MGYEIHVSKPLTSQKIMELLDKNPELRKITCPPSLYKRIPTRYLEALSALGVEVEPVEKLGRPRKYGGKERDMVGKMFKQGHTPQEISNTLDIPLKTVYYLNKTPLKQGRKPKYSPETVRKVKSSHNEGVSAKEISEKLDIPLRSVYSLLKRRYS
;
A
#
# COMPACT_ATOMS: atom_id res chain seq x y z
N MET A 1 -0.57 -20.12 31.55
CA MET A 1 0.72 -19.44 31.79
C MET A 1 1.38 -19.22 30.45
N GLY A 2 1.67 -17.96 30.10
CA GLY A 2 2.23 -17.62 28.80
C GLY A 2 3.68 -17.14 28.97
N TYR A 3 4.61 -17.82 28.31
CA TYR A 3 6.00 -17.35 28.17
C TYR A 3 6.09 -16.04 27.38
N GLU A 4 5.05 -15.72 26.60
CA GLU A 4 4.96 -14.56 25.74
C GLU A 4 3.62 -13.82 25.95
N ILE A 5 3.68 -12.49 26.05
CA ILE A 5 2.51 -11.62 26.21
C ILE A 5 2.55 -10.49 25.19
N HIS A 6 1.40 -10.19 24.59
CA HIS A 6 1.23 -9.01 23.76
C HIS A 6 0.63 -7.84 24.54
N VAL A 7 1.26 -6.67 24.44
CA VAL A 7 0.82 -5.46 25.13
C VAL A 7 0.44 -4.39 24.11
N SER A 8 -0.83 -3.96 24.15
CA SER A 8 -1.40 -2.91 23.30
C SER A 8 -1.49 -1.54 23.98
N LYS A 9 -1.13 -1.45 25.26
CA LYS A 9 -1.11 -0.22 26.06
C LYS A 9 0.32 0.21 26.37
N PRO A 10 0.59 1.49 26.69
CA PRO A 10 1.90 1.92 27.13
C PRO A 10 2.37 1.15 28.38
N LEU A 11 3.63 0.71 28.37
CA LEU A 11 4.27 0.07 29.53
C LEU A 11 4.69 1.16 30.52
N THR A 12 3.78 1.52 31.43
CA THR A 12 4.14 2.30 32.63
C THR A 12 4.77 1.38 33.67
N SER A 13 5.52 1.95 34.62
CA SER A 13 6.13 1.21 35.73
C SER A 13 5.11 0.33 36.48
N GLN A 14 3.93 0.87 36.80
CA GLN A 14 2.83 0.10 37.40
C GLN A 14 2.38 -1.08 36.54
N LYS A 15 2.29 -0.89 35.22
CA LYS A 15 1.83 -1.95 34.31
C LYS A 15 2.87 -3.05 34.14
N ILE A 16 4.16 -2.70 34.18
CA ILE A 16 5.25 -3.67 34.15
C ILE A 16 5.19 -4.55 35.40
N MET A 17 5.07 -3.95 36.59
CA MET A 17 4.95 -4.69 37.85
C MET A 17 3.73 -5.64 37.82
N GLU A 18 2.56 -5.13 37.41
CA GLU A 18 1.35 -5.95 37.29
C GLU A 18 1.52 -7.14 36.33
N LEU A 19 2.28 -6.96 35.23
CA LEU A 19 2.53 -8.02 34.26
C LEU A 19 3.45 -9.10 34.81
N LEU A 20 4.49 -8.70 35.53
CA LEU A 20 5.46 -9.60 36.17
C LEU A 20 4.81 -10.36 37.33
N ASP A 21 4.02 -9.70 38.18
CA ASP A 21 3.30 -10.32 39.29
C ASP A 21 2.30 -11.38 38.79
N LYS A 22 1.60 -11.09 37.68
CA LYS A 22 0.62 -12.02 37.10
C LYS A 22 1.28 -13.16 36.30
N ASN A 23 2.52 -12.98 35.84
CA ASN A 23 3.22 -13.93 34.98
C ASN A 23 4.69 -14.04 35.40
N PRO A 24 4.98 -14.80 36.47
CA PRO A 24 6.34 -14.92 36.98
C PRO A 24 7.33 -15.60 36.02
N GLU A 25 6.83 -16.33 35.00
CA GLU A 25 7.64 -16.98 33.96
C GLU A 25 7.69 -16.20 32.64
N LEU A 26 7.31 -14.92 32.64
CA LEU A 26 7.30 -14.09 31.45
C LEU A 26 8.72 -13.94 30.88
N ARG A 27 8.94 -14.35 29.63
CA ARG A 27 10.22 -14.21 28.92
C ARG A 27 10.17 -13.17 27.81
N LYS A 28 9.00 -12.97 27.21
CA LYS A 28 8.85 -12.14 26.02
C LYS A 28 7.62 -11.25 26.08
N ILE A 29 7.81 -9.96 25.81
CA ILE A 29 6.75 -8.98 25.65
C ILE A 29 6.75 -8.50 24.20
N THR A 30 5.65 -8.72 23.48
CA THR A 30 5.47 -8.15 22.15
C THR A 30 4.64 -6.87 22.24
N CYS A 31 5.01 -5.85 21.49
CA CYS A 31 4.23 -4.61 21.42
C CYS A 31 4.19 -4.03 19.99
N PRO A 32 3.21 -3.19 19.65
CA PRO A 32 3.21 -2.45 18.39
C PRO A 32 4.49 -1.58 18.24
N PRO A 33 5.04 -1.43 17.02
CA PRO A 33 6.26 -0.63 16.79
C PRO A 33 6.13 0.83 17.25
N SER A 34 4.93 1.38 17.19
CA SER A 34 4.62 2.73 17.67
C SER A 34 4.74 2.85 19.18
N LEU A 35 4.40 1.79 19.93
CA LEU A 35 4.57 1.73 21.38
C LEU A 35 6.03 1.48 21.74
N TYR A 36 6.70 0.53 21.07
CA TYR A 36 8.11 0.23 21.32
C TYR A 36 9.00 1.48 21.25
N LYS A 37 8.82 2.32 20.22
CA LYS A 37 9.58 3.57 20.03
C LYS A 37 9.38 4.61 21.14
N ARG A 38 8.29 4.52 21.91
CA ARG A 38 7.96 5.46 23.00
C ARG A 38 8.48 4.99 24.35
N ILE A 39 8.95 3.74 24.45
CA ILE A 39 9.48 3.19 25.70
C ILE A 39 10.87 3.78 25.93
N PRO A 40 11.14 4.39 27.09
CA PRO A 40 12.48 4.88 27.41
C PRO A 40 13.47 3.71 27.53
N THR A 41 14.70 3.88 27.04
CA THR A 41 15.73 2.82 27.01
C THR A 41 15.98 2.20 28.38
N ARG A 42 15.93 3.01 29.45
CA ARG A 42 16.07 2.55 30.85
C ARG A 42 15.08 1.43 31.22
N TYR A 43 13.86 1.47 30.68
CA TYR A 43 12.86 0.42 30.92
C TYR A 43 13.17 -0.85 30.13
N LEU A 44 13.69 -0.74 28.90
CA LEU A 44 14.11 -1.89 28.11
C LEU A 44 15.30 -2.60 28.75
N GLU A 45 16.28 -1.84 29.26
CA GLU A 45 17.44 -2.37 29.98
C GLU A 45 17.01 -3.06 31.29
N ALA A 46 16.14 -2.44 32.07
CA ALA A 46 15.64 -3.02 33.31
C ALA A 46 14.87 -4.34 33.05
N LEU A 47 14.02 -4.38 32.03
CA LEU A 47 13.31 -5.59 31.62
C LEU A 47 14.27 -6.68 31.13
N SER A 48 15.29 -6.30 30.34
CA SER A 48 16.32 -7.23 29.87
C SER A 48 17.15 -7.81 31.01
N ALA A 49 17.49 -7.03 32.04
CA ALA A 49 18.20 -7.50 33.23
C ALA A 49 17.38 -8.50 34.05
N LEU A 50 16.05 -8.42 33.97
CA LEU A 50 15.12 -9.38 34.57
C LEU A 50 14.85 -10.60 33.67
N GLY A 51 15.52 -10.70 32.51
CA GLY A 51 15.35 -11.82 31.57
C GLY A 51 14.11 -11.70 30.69
N VAL A 52 13.53 -10.50 30.56
CA VAL A 52 12.34 -10.23 29.74
C VAL A 52 12.73 -9.44 28.49
N GLU A 53 12.58 -10.03 27.32
CA GLU A 53 12.83 -9.38 26.04
C GLU A 53 11.58 -8.67 25.52
N VAL A 54 11.75 -7.44 25.02
CA VAL A 54 10.66 -6.66 24.42
C VAL A 54 10.88 -6.55 22.92
N GLU A 55 9.94 -7.06 22.12
CA GLU A 55 10.03 -7.03 20.66
C GLU A 55 8.87 -6.27 19.99
N PRO A 56 9.15 -5.43 18.99
CA PRO A 56 8.10 -4.79 18.19
C PRO A 56 7.52 -5.78 17.16
N VAL A 57 6.21 -5.99 17.18
CA VAL A 57 5.50 -6.82 16.19
C VAL A 57 4.55 -5.98 15.37
N GLU A 58 4.77 -5.94 14.05
CA GLU A 58 4.01 -5.06 13.14
C GLU A 58 2.55 -5.46 12.97
N LYS A 59 2.23 -6.76 13.01
CA LYS A 59 0.89 -7.27 12.66
C LYS A 59 0.46 -8.44 13.54
N LEU A 60 -0.33 -8.13 14.57
CA LEU A 60 -1.10 -9.12 15.34
C LEU A 60 -2.60 -9.16 14.99
N GLY A 61 -3.06 -8.27 14.10
CA GLY A 61 -4.46 -8.21 13.71
C GLY A 61 -4.94 -9.50 13.02
N ARG A 62 -6.25 -9.57 12.75
CA ARG A 62 -6.88 -10.74 12.11
C ARG A 62 -6.05 -11.18 10.88
N PRO A 63 -5.64 -12.47 10.81
CA PRO A 63 -4.92 -12.95 9.64
C PRO A 63 -5.76 -12.72 8.39
N ARG A 64 -5.10 -12.39 7.28
CA ARG A 64 -5.80 -12.21 6.01
C ARG A 64 -6.43 -13.54 5.60
N LYS A 65 -7.73 -13.52 5.30
CA LYS A 65 -8.45 -14.70 4.78
C LYS A 65 -7.87 -15.21 3.46
N TYR A 66 -7.36 -14.30 2.62
CA TYR A 66 -6.74 -14.61 1.34
C TYR A 66 -5.30 -14.04 1.34
N GLY A 67 -4.32 -14.92 1.16
CA GLY A 67 -2.90 -14.63 1.18
C GLY A 67 -2.31 -14.40 -0.21
N GLY A 68 -1.02 -14.67 -0.36
CA GLY A 68 -0.32 -14.59 -1.64
C GLY A 68 -0.71 -15.70 -2.60
N LYS A 69 -0.87 -16.93 -2.09
CA LYS A 69 -1.18 -18.12 -2.90
C LYS A 69 -2.49 -17.96 -3.68
N GLU A 70 -3.55 -17.52 -3.01
CA GLU A 70 -4.87 -17.32 -3.63
C GLU A 70 -4.83 -16.20 -4.67
N ARG A 71 -4.06 -15.14 -4.42
CA ARG A 71 -3.84 -14.07 -5.41
C ARG A 71 -3.15 -14.58 -6.66
N ASP A 72 -2.13 -15.42 -6.49
CA ASP A 72 -1.36 -15.94 -7.61
C ASP A 72 -2.20 -16.93 -8.43
N MET A 73 -3.03 -17.76 -7.79
CA MET A 73 -3.97 -18.65 -8.47
C MET A 73 -5.02 -17.85 -9.27
N VAL A 74 -5.66 -16.87 -8.64
CA VAL A 74 -6.61 -15.97 -9.33
C VAL A 74 -5.95 -15.29 -10.53
N GLY A 75 -4.72 -14.76 -10.34
CA GLY A 75 -3.96 -14.12 -11.41
C GLY A 75 -3.61 -15.06 -12.57
N LYS A 76 -3.27 -16.33 -12.29
CA LYS A 76 -3.02 -17.35 -13.33
C LYS A 76 -4.28 -17.66 -14.13
N MET A 77 -5.42 -17.85 -13.46
CA MET A 77 -6.68 -18.15 -14.16
C MET A 77 -7.14 -16.98 -15.04
N PHE A 78 -6.96 -15.73 -14.60
CA PHE A 78 -7.20 -14.57 -15.44
C PHE A 78 -6.29 -14.55 -16.69
N LYS A 79 -5.01 -14.91 -16.56
CA LYS A 79 -4.09 -15.01 -17.71
C LYS A 79 -4.47 -16.13 -18.68
N GLN A 80 -5.11 -17.18 -18.20
CA GLN A 80 -5.63 -18.28 -19.01
C GLN A 80 -6.96 -17.93 -19.71
N GLY A 81 -7.54 -16.76 -19.43
CA GLY A 81 -8.78 -16.28 -20.07
C GLY A 81 -10.06 -16.64 -19.32
N HIS A 82 -9.98 -17.21 -18.12
CA HIS A 82 -11.16 -17.55 -17.33
C HIS A 82 -11.96 -16.31 -16.90
N THR A 83 -13.28 -16.46 -16.87
CA THR A 83 -14.16 -15.39 -16.38
C THR A 83 -14.11 -15.27 -14.85
N PRO A 84 -14.38 -14.09 -14.27
CA PRO A 84 -14.44 -13.94 -12.81
C PRO A 84 -15.42 -14.91 -12.14
N GLN A 85 -16.49 -15.28 -12.82
CA GLN A 85 -17.49 -16.22 -12.31
C GLN A 85 -16.95 -17.65 -12.27
N GLU A 86 -16.26 -18.10 -13.33
CA GLU A 86 -15.57 -19.40 -13.33
C GLU A 86 -14.55 -19.48 -12.20
N ILE A 87 -13.71 -18.46 -12.05
CA ILE A 87 -12.69 -18.41 -10.98
C ILE A 87 -13.34 -18.48 -9.60
N SER A 88 -14.47 -17.79 -9.42
CA SER A 88 -15.24 -17.81 -8.17
C SER A 88 -15.72 -19.21 -7.82
N ASN A 89 -16.29 -19.91 -8.80
CA ASN A 89 -16.80 -21.26 -8.64
C ASN A 89 -15.66 -22.29 -8.44
N THR A 90 -14.55 -22.16 -9.18
CA THR A 90 -13.43 -23.10 -9.12
C THR A 90 -12.64 -22.99 -7.82
N LEU A 91 -12.41 -21.77 -7.32
CA LEU A 91 -11.59 -21.54 -6.12
C LEU A 91 -12.42 -21.43 -4.84
N ASP A 92 -13.75 -21.50 -4.93
CA ASP A 92 -14.69 -21.21 -3.84
C ASP A 92 -14.42 -19.85 -3.16
N ILE A 93 -14.11 -18.85 -3.99
CA ILE A 93 -13.84 -17.49 -3.57
C ILE A 93 -15.04 -16.63 -3.97
N PRO A 94 -15.62 -15.80 -3.09
CA PRO A 94 -16.71 -14.92 -3.46
C PRO A 94 -16.34 -14.04 -4.66
N LEU A 95 -17.26 -13.85 -5.61
CA LEU A 95 -17.03 -13.09 -6.85
C LEU A 95 -16.39 -11.71 -6.60
N LYS A 96 -16.90 -10.98 -5.61
CA LYS A 96 -16.33 -9.68 -5.19
C LYS A 96 -14.86 -9.79 -4.78
N THR A 97 -14.50 -10.87 -4.09
CA THR A 97 -13.12 -11.13 -3.67
C THR A 97 -12.26 -11.52 -4.86
N VAL A 98 -12.76 -12.26 -5.84
CA VAL A 98 -12.04 -12.51 -7.10
C VAL A 98 -11.66 -11.19 -7.79
N TYR A 99 -12.61 -10.24 -7.91
CA TYR A 99 -12.31 -8.90 -8.43
C TYR A 99 -11.28 -8.14 -7.58
N TYR A 100 -11.38 -8.22 -6.25
CA TYR A 100 -10.44 -7.57 -5.34
C TYR A 100 -9.02 -8.17 -5.43
N LEU A 101 -8.90 -9.48 -5.64
CA LEU A 101 -7.63 -10.18 -5.77
C LEU A 101 -7.01 -10.00 -7.16
N ASN A 102 -7.82 -9.62 -8.16
CA ASN A 102 -7.34 -9.31 -9.49
C ASN A 102 -6.46 -8.05 -9.46
N LYS A 103 -5.17 -8.20 -9.78
CA LYS A 103 -4.20 -7.10 -9.88
C LYS A 103 -4.29 -6.31 -11.19
N THR A 104 -5.22 -6.63 -12.09
CA THR A 104 -5.37 -5.90 -13.34
C THR A 104 -5.61 -4.42 -13.02
N PRO A 105 -4.77 -3.50 -13.52
CA PRO A 105 -4.95 -2.09 -13.22
C PRO A 105 -6.33 -1.66 -13.73
N LEU A 106 -7.09 -1.01 -12.85
CA LEU A 106 -8.36 -0.41 -13.24
C LEU A 106 -8.12 0.52 -14.43
N LYS A 107 -9.06 0.56 -15.39
CA LYS A 107 -8.98 1.48 -16.51
C LYS A 107 -8.81 2.90 -15.96
N GLN A 108 -7.65 3.51 -16.24
CA GLN A 108 -7.33 4.83 -15.72
C GLN A 108 -8.20 5.88 -16.40
N GLY A 109 -9.12 6.47 -15.63
CA GLY A 109 -9.81 7.74 -15.90
C GLY A 109 -10.29 7.97 -17.33
N ARG A 110 -10.50 9.26 -17.65
CA ARG A 110 -10.83 9.68 -19.01
C ARG A 110 -9.57 9.59 -19.88
N LYS A 111 -9.68 8.91 -21.03
CA LYS A 111 -8.60 8.92 -22.03
C LYS A 111 -8.30 10.37 -22.46
N PRO A 112 -7.03 10.77 -22.56
CA PRO A 112 -6.68 12.13 -23.00
C PRO A 112 -7.21 12.37 -24.42
N LYS A 113 -7.67 13.59 -24.68
CA LYS A 113 -8.21 13.97 -26.00
C LYS A 113 -7.16 13.92 -27.12
N TYR A 114 -5.91 14.26 -26.78
CA TYR A 114 -4.79 14.30 -27.73
C TYR A 114 -3.80 13.17 -27.39
N SER A 115 -3.23 12.54 -28.42
CA SER A 115 -2.25 11.47 -28.27
C SER A 115 -0.91 12.02 -27.72
N PRO A 116 -0.07 11.17 -27.10
CA PRO A 116 1.26 11.58 -26.64
C PRO A 116 2.11 12.20 -27.77
N GLU A 117 1.96 11.72 -29.00
CA GLU A 117 2.67 12.26 -30.18
C GLU A 117 2.24 13.70 -30.49
N THR A 118 0.94 13.99 -30.45
CA THR A 118 0.43 15.35 -30.64
C THR A 118 0.95 16.29 -29.55
N VAL A 119 1.00 15.82 -28.30
CA VAL A 119 1.55 16.61 -27.18
C VAL A 119 3.04 16.90 -27.38
N ARG A 120 3.81 15.92 -27.85
CA ARG A 120 5.24 16.10 -28.17
C ARG A 120 5.42 17.13 -29.28
N LYS A 121 4.66 17.04 -30.38
CA LYS A 121 4.71 18.02 -31.49
C LYS A 121 4.43 19.45 -31.01
N VAL A 122 3.42 19.65 -30.18
CA VAL A 122 3.10 20.98 -29.60
C VAL A 122 4.28 21.52 -28.78
N LYS A 123 4.91 20.68 -27.94
CA LYS A 123 6.05 21.08 -27.11
C LYS A 123 7.30 21.37 -27.94
N SER A 124 7.60 20.55 -28.94
CA SER A 124 8.73 20.75 -29.86
C SER A 124 8.61 22.06 -30.62
N SER A 125 7.46 22.33 -31.26
CA SER A 125 7.24 23.59 -31.99
C SER A 125 7.38 24.83 -31.09
N HIS A 126 6.91 24.75 -29.84
CA HIS A 126 7.06 25.85 -28.88
C HIS A 126 8.52 26.06 -28.47
N ASN A 127 9.30 24.98 -28.29
CA ASN A 127 10.72 25.07 -27.99
C ASN A 127 11.53 25.61 -29.18
N GLU A 128 11.08 25.38 -30.41
CA GLU A 128 11.63 25.97 -31.65
C GLU A 128 11.27 27.47 -31.80
N GLY A 129 10.51 28.05 -30.87
CA GLY A 129 10.16 29.47 -30.85
C GLY A 129 8.86 29.82 -31.58
N VAL A 130 8.11 28.82 -32.07
CA VAL A 130 6.82 29.04 -32.75
C VAL A 130 5.77 29.49 -31.73
N SER A 131 4.97 30.50 -32.09
CA SER A 131 3.95 31.04 -31.20
C SER A 131 2.80 30.05 -30.98
N ALA A 132 2.15 30.13 -29.81
CA ALA A 132 1.01 29.26 -29.49
C ALA A 132 -0.16 29.41 -30.49
N LYS A 133 -0.29 30.58 -31.13
CA LYS A 133 -1.29 30.86 -32.17
C LYS A 133 -0.97 30.09 -33.45
N GLU A 134 0.26 30.16 -33.93
CA GLU A 134 0.70 29.42 -35.12
C GLU A 134 0.64 27.90 -34.90
N ILE A 135 0.93 27.42 -33.68
CA ILE A 135 0.77 26.00 -33.32
C ILE A 135 -0.70 25.58 -33.37
N SER A 136 -1.61 26.45 -32.92
CA SER A 136 -3.05 26.23 -32.94
C SER A 136 -3.55 26.02 -34.37
N GLU A 137 -3.14 26.90 -35.28
CA GLU A 137 -3.50 26.87 -36.70
C GLU A 137 -2.84 25.67 -37.42
N LYS A 138 -1.55 25.42 -37.20
CA LYS A 138 -0.80 24.35 -37.88
C LYS A 138 -1.28 22.94 -37.50
N LEU A 139 -1.71 22.74 -36.26
CA LEU A 139 -2.12 21.42 -35.75
C LEU A 139 -3.64 21.25 -35.63
N ASP A 140 -4.42 22.27 -36.01
CA ASP A 140 -5.88 22.33 -35.83
C ASP A 140 -6.31 22.01 -34.37
N ILE A 141 -5.62 22.64 -33.42
CA ILE A 141 -5.88 22.48 -31.98
C ILE A 141 -6.35 23.82 -31.42
N PRO A 142 -7.47 23.89 -30.67
CA PRO A 142 -7.93 25.16 -30.08
C PRO A 142 -6.83 25.81 -29.23
N LEU A 143 -6.65 27.13 -29.35
CA LEU A 143 -5.59 27.87 -28.67
C LEU A 143 -5.52 27.59 -27.15
N ARG A 144 -6.68 27.51 -26.49
CA ARG A 144 -6.79 27.13 -25.06
C ARG A 144 -6.21 25.74 -24.78
N SER A 145 -6.44 24.80 -25.69
CA SER A 145 -5.87 23.45 -25.59
C SER A 145 -4.35 23.48 -25.77
N VAL A 146 -3.82 24.30 -26.68
CA VAL A 146 -2.36 24.47 -26.87
C VAL A 146 -1.70 24.93 -25.57
N TYR A 147 -2.19 26.00 -24.95
CA TYR A 147 -1.69 26.46 -23.64
C TYR A 147 -1.84 25.39 -22.54
N SER A 148 -2.96 24.68 -22.51
CA SER A 148 -3.17 23.58 -21.56
C SER A 148 -2.15 22.45 -21.74
N LEU A 149 -1.79 22.11 -22.99
CA LEU A 149 -0.81 21.07 -23.31
C LEU A 149 0.62 21.51 -22.93
N LEU A 150 0.98 22.78 -23.14
CA LEU A 150 2.28 23.32 -22.75
C LEU A 150 2.47 23.34 -21.22
N LYS A 151 1.40 23.63 -20.46
CA LYS A 151 1.43 23.65 -18.98
C LYS A 151 1.62 22.25 -18.36
N ARG A 152 1.40 21.15 -19.09
CA ARG A 152 1.50 19.79 -18.56
C ARG A 152 2.97 19.38 -18.33
N ARG A 153 3.32 19.05 -17.08
CA ARG A 153 4.67 18.62 -16.67
C ARG A 153 5.12 17.27 -17.25
N TYR A 154 4.21 16.43 -17.72
CA TYR A 154 4.52 15.11 -18.30
C TYR A 154 4.02 15.00 -19.74
N SER A 155 4.67 14.14 -20.54
CA SER A 155 4.36 13.84 -21.95
C SER A 155 3.93 12.39 -22.13
#